data_AF-A0A9P1M727-F1
#
_entry.id   AF-A0A9P1M727-F1
#
_cell.length_a   1.000
_cell.length_b   1.000
_cell.length_c   1.000
_cell.angle_alpha   90.00
_cell.angle_beta   90.00
_cell.angle_gamma   90.00
#
_symmetry.space_group_name_H-M   'P 1'
#
loop_
_entity.id
_entity.type
_entity.pdbx_description
1 polymer ?
#
loop_
_entity_poly.entity_id
_entity_poly.type
_entity_poly.pdbx_seq_one_letter_code
_entity_poly.pdbx_strand_id
1 'polypeptide(L)'
;MKFSPILSVFLATLASVSPAAAQSTTDCGNFASISRGIYTVYNLMFGIPSSGSQCITANSLLNLVLNWSVQWTFAADGDEPISFPNAGHVRIAHQHTYYRPYIVPAIPGHRGGKTVYSFVSGTTQQTFAGDLKSFLTYLVNNQGLTNSRCVQSLGAGTETYVGSGLFNTTAYTATLVAL
;
A
#
# COMPACT_ATOMS: atom_id res chain seq x y z
N MET A 1 -40.59 -47.53 42.91
CA MET A 1 -40.41 -47.14 41.49
C MET A 1 -38.91 -47.01 41.24
N LYS A 2 -38.33 -47.86 40.38
CA LYS A 2 -36.88 -47.89 40.09
C LYS A 2 -36.58 -46.87 39.00
N PHE A 3 -35.74 -45.87 39.28
CA PHE A 3 -35.21 -44.95 38.27
C PHE A 3 -33.81 -45.40 37.85
N SER A 4 -33.64 -45.66 36.56
CA SER A 4 -32.34 -45.97 35.93
C SER A 4 -31.75 -44.68 35.35
N PRO A 5 -30.48 -44.32 35.65
CA PRO A 5 -29.84 -43.19 35.00
C PRO A 5 -29.14 -43.62 33.71
N ILE A 6 -29.56 -43.05 32.58
CA ILE A 6 -28.86 -43.17 31.29
C ILE A 6 -27.69 -42.17 31.31
N LEU A 7 -26.46 -42.69 31.31
CA LEU A 7 -25.23 -41.93 31.19
C LEU A 7 -25.01 -41.57 29.71
N SER A 8 -25.27 -40.32 29.34
CA SER A 8 -25.01 -39.81 27.98
C SER A 8 -23.59 -39.24 27.92
N VAL A 9 -22.68 -39.95 27.26
CA VAL A 9 -21.31 -39.48 26.98
C VAL A 9 -21.35 -38.58 25.74
N PHE A 10 -21.19 -37.27 25.92
CA PHE A 10 -20.96 -36.33 24.82
C PHE A 10 -19.48 -36.38 24.42
N LEU A 11 -19.20 -36.88 23.22
CA LEU A 11 -17.88 -36.81 22.62
C LEU A 11 -17.70 -35.42 21.99
N ALA A 12 -16.99 -34.52 22.67
CA ALA A 12 -16.66 -33.21 22.12
C ALA A 12 -15.54 -33.36 21.08
N THR A 13 -15.87 -33.25 19.80
CA THR A 13 -14.89 -33.13 18.73
C THR A 13 -14.27 -31.72 18.79
N LEU A 14 -12.97 -31.64 19.07
CA LEU A 14 -12.21 -30.41 18.90
C LEU A 14 -12.05 -30.17 17.39
N ALA A 15 -12.86 -29.28 16.83
CA ALA A 15 -12.59 -28.75 15.50
C ALA A 15 -11.31 -27.91 15.58
N SER A 16 -10.25 -28.33 14.88
CA SER A 16 -9.06 -27.51 14.70
C SER A 16 -9.42 -26.33 13.81
N VAL A 17 -9.68 -25.17 14.42
CA VAL A 17 -9.82 -23.90 13.72
C VAL A 17 -8.43 -23.48 13.24
N SER A 18 -8.06 -23.88 12.03
CA SER A 18 -6.94 -23.27 11.32
C SER A 18 -7.32 -21.81 11.02
N PRO A 19 -6.43 -20.83 11.22
CA PRO A 19 -6.72 -19.46 10.80
C PRO A 19 -6.96 -19.47 9.29
N ALA A 20 -8.18 -19.14 8.87
CA ALA A 20 -8.50 -19.00 7.46
C ALA A 20 -7.64 -17.86 6.88
N ALA A 21 -6.85 -18.16 5.85
CA ALA A 21 -6.17 -17.13 5.09
C ALA A 21 -7.23 -16.14 4.58
N ALA A 22 -6.97 -14.85 4.74
CA ALA A 22 -7.94 -13.83 4.35
C ALA A 22 -8.22 -13.94 2.83
N GLN A 23 -9.50 -14.11 2.47
CA GLN A 23 -9.92 -14.28 1.08
C GLN A 23 -9.58 -13.03 0.25
N SER A 24 -9.18 -13.25 -1.01
CA SER A 24 -8.90 -12.18 -1.97
C SER A 24 -10.08 -11.23 -2.12
N THR A 25 -9.79 -9.93 -2.24
CA THR A 25 -10.79 -8.88 -2.37
C THR A 25 -10.32 -7.88 -3.43
N THR A 26 -11.22 -7.55 -4.37
CA THR A 26 -10.97 -6.62 -5.48
C THR A 26 -11.93 -5.44 -5.38
N ASP A 27 -11.43 -4.24 -5.66
CA ASP A 27 -12.23 -3.02 -5.76
C ASP A 27 -11.68 -2.11 -6.87
N CYS A 28 -12.59 -1.58 -7.69
CA CYS A 28 -12.29 -0.77 -8.87
C CYS A 28 -12.70 0.70 -8.70
N GLY A 29 -13.20 1.11 -7.53
CA GLY A 29 -13.53 2.50 -7.27
C GLY A 29 -12.29 3.40 -7.32
N ASN A 30 -12.41 4.60 -7.90
CA ASN A 30 -11.31 5.56 -8.07
C ASN A 30 -10.51 5.80 -6.77
N PHE A 31 -11.21 5.87 -5.63
CA PHE A 31 -10.63 6.07 -4.30
C PHE A 31 -10.82 4.86 -3.38
N ALA A 32 -10.98 3.67 -3.97
CA ALA A 32 -11.13 2.43 -3.23
C ALA A 32 -9.95 2.20 -2.27
N SER A 33 -10.26 1.57 -1.14
CA SER A 33 -9.27 1.15 -0.17
C SER A 33 -9.67 -0.18 0.46
N ILE A 34 -8.71 -1.10 0.56
CA ILE A 34 -8.90 -2.43 1.15
C ILE A 34 -7.95 -2.57 2.33
N SER A 35 -8.48 -2.65 3.55
CA SER A 35 -7.69 -2.92 4.75
C SER A 35 -7.38 -4.41 4.87
N ARG A 36 -6.11 -4.73 5.12
CA ARG A 36 -5.64 -6.11 5.29
C ARG A 36 -4.55 -6.16 6.38
N GLY A 37 -4.95 -6.62 7.56
CA GLY A 37 -4.09 -6.63 8.74
C GLY A 37 -3.58 -5.22 9.03
N ILE A 38 -2.26 -5.05 9.01
CA ILE A 38 -1.59 -3.78 9.27
C ILE A 38 -1.50 -2.88 8.02
N TYR A 39 -1.88 -3.39 6.85
CA TYR A 39 -1.80 -2.66 5.59
C TYR A 39 -3.16 -2.10 5.19
N THR A 40 -3.13 -1.02 4.42
CA THR A 40 -4.25 -0.66 3.55
C THR A 40 -3.74 -0.52 2.12
N VAL A 41 -4.41 -1.20 1.19
CA VAL A 41 -4.20 -1.09 -0.26
C VAL A 41 -5.13 0.00 -0.77
N TYR A 42 -4.59 1.01 -1.45
CA TYR A 42 -5.33 2.14 -1.96
C TYR A 42 -5.26 2.20 -3.48
N ASN A 43 -6.35 2.59 -4.15
CA ASN A 43 -6.39 2.75 -5.61
C ASN A 43 -5.87 4.14 -6.05
N LEU A 44 -6.26 5.20 -5.31
CA LEU A 44 -5.77 6.58 -5.44
C LEU A 44 -5.68 7.10 -6.88
N MET A 45 -6.79 7.06 -7.61
CA MET A 45 -6.88 7.65 -8.93
C MET A 45 -7.07 9.16 -8.82
N PHE A 46 -6.07 9.91 -9.25
CA PHE A 46 -6.02 11.36 -9.09
C PHE A 46 -6.14 12.16 -10.40
N GLY A 47 -5.62 11.60 -11.50
CA GLY A 47 -6.04 11.94 -12.84
C GLY A 47 -7.34 11.21 -13.12
N ILE A 48 -8.34 11.92 -13.66
CA ILE A 48 -9.57 11.29 -14.11
C ILE A 48 -9.31 10.92 -15.58
N PRO A 49 -9.13 9.63 -15.91
CA PRO A 49 -8.84 9.25 -17.27
C PRO A 49 -10.04 9.56 -18.17
N SER A 50 -9.76 9.94 -19.42
CA SER A 50 -10.84 10.19 -20.40
C SER A 50 -11.69 8.94 -20.66
N SER A 51 -11.07 7.76 -20.58
CA SER A 51 -11.71 6.45 -20.56
C SER A 51 -10.75 5.40 -19.98
N GLY A 52 -11.32 4.32 -19.44
CA GLY A 52 -10.55 3.26 -18.81
C GLY A 52 -11.00 2.93 -17.39
N SER A 53 -10.29 2.02 -16.74
CA SER A 53 -10.55 1.62 -15.35
C SER A 53 -9.29 1.08 -14.69
N GLN A 54 -9.33 1.02 -13.37
CA GLN A 54 -8.27 0.44 -12.55
C GLN A 54 -8.87 -0.27 -11.34
N CYS A 55 -8.40 -1.48 -11.07
CA CYS A 55 -8.83 -2.30 -9.96
C CYS A 55 -7.65 -2.72 -9.10
N ILE A 56 -7.72 -2.46 -7.80
CA ILE A 56 -6.79 -3.01 -6.80
C ILE A 56 -7.32 -4.34 -6.30
N THR A 57 -6.41 -5.26 -5.97
CA THR A 57 -6.74 -6.53 -5.34
C THR A 57 -5.80 -6.80 -4.18
N ALA A 58 -6.36 -7.04 -2.98
CA ALA A 58 -5.60 -7.56 -1.85
C ALA A 58 -5.72 -9.10 -1.86
N ASN A 59 -4.76 -9.78 -2.49
CA ASN A 59 -4.81 -11.21 -2.79
C ASN A 59 -4.71 -12.08 -1.53
N SER A 60 -3.72 -11.82 -0.66
CA SER A 60 -3.54 -12.55 0.59
C SER A 60 -2.70 -11.78 1.61
N LEU A 61 -2.80 -12.17 2.88
CA LEU A 61 -1.92 -11.74 3.95
C LEU A 61 -1.60 -12.95 4.84
N LEU A 62 -0.32 -13.31 4.91
CA LEU A 62 0.16 -14.40 5.75
C LEU A 62 1.47 -13.98 6.43
N ASN A 63 1.56 -14.14 7.75
CA ASN A 63 2.75 -13.78 8.53
C ASN A 63 3.24 -12.34 8.25
N LEU A 64 2.32 -11.39 8.17
CA LEU A 64 2.55 -9.98 7.81
C LEU A 64 3.08 -9.75 6.39
N VAL A 65 3.19 -10.77 5.54
CA VAL A 65 3.54 -10.64 4.13
C VAL A 65 2.28 -10.42 3.32
N LEU A 66 2.13 -9.22 2.75
CA LEU A 66 1.03 -8.86 1.87
C LEU A 66 1.34 -9.28 0.43
N ASN A 67 0.39 -9.93 -0.22
CA ASN A 67 0.35 -10.09 -1.67
C ASN A 67 -0.81 -9.24 -2.19
N TRP A 68 -0.51 -8.30 -3.08
CA TRP A 68 -1.50 -7.41 -3.67
C TRP A 68 -1.14 -7.06 -5.11
N SER A 69 -2.14 -6.69 -5.89
CA SER A 69 -1.98 -6.29 -7.28
C SER A 69 -2.85 -5.11 -7.64
N VAL A 70 -2.51 -4.48 -8.76
CA VAL A 70 -3.35 -3.51 -9.45
C VAL A 70 -3.29 -3.80 -10.94
N GLN A 71 -4.47 -3.80 -11.56
CA GLN A 71 -4.62 -3.88 -13.01
C GLN A 71 -5.28 -2.60 -13.49
N TRP A 72 -4.78 -2.03 -14.58
CA TRP A 72 -5.34 -0.84 -15.18
C TRP A 72 -5.38 -0.94 -16.70
N THR A 73 -6.31 -0.19 -17.27
CA THR A 73 -6.38 0.12 -18.69
C THR A 73 -6.87 1.56 -18.80
N PHE A 74 -6.03 2.46 -19.32
CA PHE A 74 -6.38 3.85 -19.58
C PHE A 74 -6.13 4.19 -21.05
N ALA A 75 -7.04 4.95 -21.67
CA ALA A 75 -6.79 5.50 -23.00
C ALA A 75 -5.70 6.57 -22.96
N ALA A 76 -5.11 6.89 -24.11
CA ALA A 76 -4.04 7.89 -24.20
C ALA A 76 -4.50 9.28 -23.70
N ASP A 77 -3.98 9.71 -22.55
CA ASP A 77 -4.21 10.99 -21.89
C ASP A 77 -2.90 11.58 -21.32
N GLY A 78 -2.13 12.23 -22.19
CA GLY A 78 -0.94 13.01 -21.79
C GLY A 78 0.19 12.20 -21.16
N ASP A 79 1.16 12.91 -20.60
CA ASP A 79 2.38 12.34 -19.99
C ASP A 79 2.35 12.35 -18.45
N GLU A 80 1.21 12.71 -17.85
CA GLU A 80 1.04 12.77 -16.40
C GLU A 80 0.55 11.42 -15.86
N PRO A 81 0.98 11.02 -14.65
CA PRO A 81 0.42 9.83 -14.02
C PRO A 81 -1.05 10.04 -13.67
N ILE A 82 -1.84 8.98 -13.84
CA ILE A 82 -3.28 8.96 -13.62
C ILE A 82 -3.59 8.55 -12.17
N SER A 83 -2.77 7.67 -11.59
CA SER A 83 -3.01 7.17 -10.24
C SER A 83 -1.72 6.70 -9.56
N PHE A 84 -1.79 6.51 -8.24
CA PHE A 84 -0.72 5.92 -7.43
C PHE A 84 -1.25 4.83 -6.50
N PRO A 85 -1.66 3.67 -7.04
CA PRO A 85 -2.05 2.53 -6.24
C PRO A 85 -0.87 2.06 -5.39
N ASN A 86 -1.09 1.94 -4.08
CA ASN A 86 -0.06 1.54 -3.14
C ASN A 86 -0.63 0.77 -1.96
N ALA A 87 0.24 -0.02 -1.32
CA ALA A 87 -0.01 -0.62 -0.02
C ALA A 87 0.87 0.06 1.03
N GLY A 88 0.28 0.47 2.16
CA GLY A 88 1.01 1.15 3.23
C GLY A 88 0.51 0.84 4.63
N HIS A 89 1.37 1.11 5.62
CA HIS A 89 1.19 0.74 7.04
C HIS A 89 0.69 1.91 7.92
N VAL A 90 1.17 3.12 7.69
CA VAL A 90 0.97 4.27 8.60
C VAL A 90 0.23 5.40 7.91
N ARG A 91 -0.89 5.81 8.50
CA ARG A 91 -1.43 7.17 8.43
C ARG A 91 -1.54 7.72 9.85
N ILE A 92 -0.56 8.50 10.30
CA ILE A 92 -0.75 9.35 11.49
C ILE A 92 -1.25 10.69 10.95
N ALA A 93 -2.51 11.00 11.29
CA ALA A 93 -3.36 12.10 10.81
C ALA A 93 -4.11 11.84 9.47
N HIS A 94 -5.43 11.88 9.57
CA HIS A 94 -6.35 12.13 8.46
C HIS A 94 -6.00 13.45 7.78
N GLN A 95 -5.14 13.42 6.77
CA GLN A 95 -5.16 14.39 5.70
C GLN A 95 -5.05 13.64 4.38
N HIS A 96 -6.13 13.70 3.60
CA HIS A 96 -6.10 13.48 2.15
C HIS A 96 -5.22 14.56 1.51
N THR A 97 -3.91 14.53 1.75
CA THR A 97 -2.97 15.28 0.93
C THR A 97 -2.75 14.47 -0.33
N TYR A 98 -3.47 14.86 -1.36
CA TYR A 98 -3.33 14.41 -2.74
C TYR A 98 -1.89 14.67 -3.18
N TYR A 99 -1.09 13.61 -3.30
CA TYR A 99 0.26 13.73 -3.83
C TYR A 99 0.15 13.77 -5.35
N ARG A 100 0.40 14.94 -5.95
CA ARG A 100 0.77 15.04 -7.37
C ARG A 100 2.28 14.86 -7.44
N PRO A 101 2.79 13.80 -8.08
CA PRO A 101 4.22 13.65 -8.33
C PRO A 101 4.57 14.51 -9.55
N TYR A 102 4.50 15.84 -9.41
CA TYR A 102 5.10 16.75 -10.39
C TYR A 102 5.98 17.76 -9.67
N ILE A 103 7.17 17.97 -10.23
CA ILE A 103 8.08 19.02 -9.81
C ILE A 103 7.35 20.34 -10.03
N VAL A 104 6.89 20.98 -8.96
CA VAL A 104 6.47 22.38 -9.02
C VAL A 104 7.70 23.20 -8.65
N PRO A 105 8.36 23.92 -9.59
CA PRO A 105 9.24 25.01 -9.21
C PRO A 105 8.45 25.94 -8.29
N ALA A 106 9.05 26.40 -7.20
CA ALA A 106 8.37 27.24 -6.23
C ALA A 106 7.70 28.45 -6.91
N ILE A 107 6.36 28.43 -7.04
CA ILE A 107 5.58 29.56 -7.52
C ILE A 107 5.47 30.55 -6.35
N PRO A 108 5.94 31.81 -6.48
CA PRO A 108 5.81 32.80 -5.43
C PRO A 108 4.34 33.04 -5.10
N GLY A 109 3.92 32.69 -3.87
CA GLY A 109 2.54 32.81 -3.40
C GLY A 109 1.90 31.51 -2.89
N HIS A 110 2.46 30.33 -3.19
CA HIS A 110 2.05 29.06 -2.58
C HIS A 110 2.83 28.82 -1.27
N ARG A 111 2.20 29.05 -0.11
CA ARG A 111 2.79 28.75 1.20
C ARG A 111 2.78 27.23 1.46
N GLY A 112 3.77 26.49 0.96
CA GLY A 112 3.91 25.07 1.28
C GLY A 112 4.69 24.20 0.31
N GLY A 113 5.77 24.70 -0.30
CA GLY A 113 6.63 23.88 -1.15
C GLY A 113 7.15 22.65 -0.40
N LYS A 114 6.94 21.45 -0.95
CA LYS A 114 7.56 20.21 -0.48
C LYS A 114 8.79 19.92 -1.33
N THR A 115 9.90 19.51 -0.72
CA THR A 115 11.05 18.96 -1.45
C THR A 115 10.84 17.47 -1.68
N VAL A 116 11.02 17.00 -2.91
CA VAL A 116 10.93 15.58 -3.29
C VAL A 116 12.34 15.07 -3.60
N TYR A 117 12.74 14.00 -2.93
CA TYR A 117 14.00 13.29 -3.20
C TYR A 117 13.68 11.92 -3.80
N SER A 118 14.10 11.69 -5.04
CA SER A 118 13.87 10.44 -5.76
C SER A 118 15.19 9.68 -5.93
N PHE A 119 15.26 8.48 -5.35
CA PHE A 119 16.38 7.56 -5.56
C PHE A 119 16.01 6.56 -6.64
N VAL A 120 16.64 6.68 -7.81
CA VAL A 120 16.35 5.85 -8.98
C VAL A 120 17.47 4.84 -9.16
N SER A 121 17.13 3.55 -9.24
CA SER A 121 18.09 2.50 -9.55
C SER A 121 18.51 2.59 -11.02
N GLY A 122 19.80 2.38 -11.32
CA GLY A 122 20.31 2.37 -12.70
C GLY A 122 19.79 1.20 -13.54
N THR A 123 19.21 0.19 -12.92
CA THR A 123 18.58 -0.98 -13.56
C THR A 123 17.30 -1.39 -12.87
N THR A 124 16.42 -2.09 -13.58
CA THR A 124 15.17 -2.62 -13.03
C THR A 124 15.45 -3.62 -11.91
N GLN A 125 14.86 -3.38 -10.74
CA GLN A 125 14.94 -4.26 -9.58
C GLN A 125 13.58 -4.94 -9.37
N GLN A 126 13.53 -6.26 -9.58
CA GLN A 126 12.32 -7.05 -9.34
C GLN A 126 12.18 -7.50 -7.88
N THR A 127 13.29 -7.46 -7.12
CA THR A 127 13.34 -7.77 -5.70
C THR A 127 14.15 -6.70 -4.98
N PHE A 128 13.71 -6.34 -3.78
CA PHE A 128 14.42 -5.40 -2.92
C PHE A 128 14.20 -5.78 -1.46
N ALA A 129 15.28 -5.79 -0.69
CA ALA A 129 15.25 -5.94 0.76
C ALA A 129 16.32 -5.01 1.36
N GLY A 130 15.93 -4.16 2.30
CA GLY A 130 16.86 -3.23 2.92
C GLY A 130 16.20 -2.32 3.94
N ASP A 131 17.03 -1.62 4.71
CA ASP A 131 16.60 -0.60 5.66
C ASP A 131 16.42 0.75 4.97
N LEU A 132 15.17 1.19 4.84
CA LEU A 132 14.81 2.47 4.23
C LEU A 132 15.31 3.69 5.03
N LYS A 133 15.66 3.52 6.32
CA LYS A 133 16.30 4.57 7.13
C LYS A 133 17.65 5.01 6.54
N SER A 134 18.31 4.16 5.76
CA SER A 134 19.56 4.49 5.08
C SER A 134 19.41 5.67 4.12
N PHE A 135 18.28 5.74 3.38
CA PHE A 135 17.99 6.88 2.50
C PHE A 135 17.76 8.16 3.29
N LEU A 136 17.01 8.10 4.40
CA LEU A 136 16.81 9.25 5.29
C LEU A 136 18.13 9.73 5.90
N THR A 137 18.99 8.80 6.30
CA THR A 137 20.32 9.10 6.85
C THR A 137 21.20 9.80 5.81
N TYR A 138 21.18 9.33 4.55
CA TYR A 138 21.85 10.02 3.45
C TYR A 138 21.34 11.46 3.28
N LEU A 139 20.03 11.67 3.32
CA LEU A 139 19.45 13.02 3.18
C LEU A 139 19.83 13.94 4.34
N VAL A 140 19.88 13.43 5.57
CA VAL A 140 20.32 14.21 6.75
C VAL A 140 21.78 14.62 6.60
N ASN A 141 22.64 13.69 6.18
CA ASN A 141 24.08 13.92 6.11
C ASN A 141 24.52 14.73 4.89
N ASN A 142 23.78 14.65 3.76
CA ASN A 142 24.24 15.17 2.47
C ASN A 142 23.31 16.19 1.83
N GLN A 143 22.02 16.26 2.23
CA GLN A 143 21.00 17.06 1.55
C GLN A 143 20.29 18.06 2.47
N GLY A 144 20.79 18.25 3.70
CA GLY A 144 20.28 19.24 4.65
C GLY A 144 18.94 18.89 5.30
N LEU A 145 18.50 17.62 5.23
CA LEU A 145 17.29 17.20 5.93
C LEU A 145 17.51 17.24 7.44
N THR A 146 16.63 17.92 8.19
CA THR A 146 16.74 17.97 9.66
C THR A 146 16.27 16.66 10.30
N ASN A 147 16.96 16.19 11.34
CA ASN A 147 16.60 14.99 12.10
C ASN A 147 15.35 15.13 12.99
N SER A 148 14.73 16.32 13.07
CA SER A 148 13.53 16.60 13.86
C SER A 148 12.20 16.32 13.15
N ARG A 149 12.24 15.73 11.95
CA ARG A 149 11.04 15.41 11.16
C ARG A 149 10.53 14.01 11.48
N CYS A 150 9.21 13.84 11.45
CA CYS A 150 8.56 12.54 11.65
C CYS A 150 8.15 11.93 10.30
N VAL A 151 8.31 10.61 10.18
CA VAL A 151 7.74 9.85 9.06
C VAL A 151 6.23 9.77 9.25
N GLN A 152 5.46 10.32 8.31
CA GLN A 152 3.98 10.33 8.38
C GLN A 152 3.33 9.20 7.58
N SER A 153 4.02 8.72 6.54
CA SER A 153 3.52 7.68 5.64
C SER A 153 4.66 6.79 5.17
N LEU A 154 4.36 5.49 5.08
CA LEU A 154 5.23 4.49 4.47
C LEU A 154 4.36 3.53 3.65
N GLY A 155 4.67 3.40 2.37
CA GLY A 155 4.00 2.51 1.46
C GLY A 155 4.81 2.28 0.19
N ALA A 156 4.41 1.27 -0.59
CA ALA A 156 5.01 0.95 -1.88
C ALA A 156 3.89 0.72 -2.90
N GLY A 157 4.13 1.14 -4.15
CA GLY A 157 3.12 1.17 -5.20
C GLY A 157 3.72 1.44 -6.57
N THR A 158 2.85 1.74 -7.52
CA THR A 158 3.24 2.12 -8.88
C THR A 158 2.49 3.38 -9.29
N GLU A 159 3.14 4.24 -10.06
CA GLU A 159 2.45 5.30 -10.81
C GLU A 159 1.94 4.69 -12.11
N THR A 160 0.66 4.86 -12.39
CA THR A 160 0.06 4.31 -13.61
C THR A 160 -0.11 5.41 -14.64
N TYR A 161 0.25 5.10 -15.88
CA TYR A 161 0.08 5.97 -17.04
C TYR A 161 -0.90 5.31 -18.01
N VAL A 162 -1.10 5.98 -19.15
CA VAL A 162 -1.80 5.45 -20.33
C VAL A 162 -1.43 4.01 -20.67
N GLY A 163 -2.35 3.31 -21.32
CA GLY A 163 -2.17 1.92 -21.73
C GLY A 163 -2.70 0.94 -20.69
N SER A 164 -2.31 -0.33 -20.84
CA SER A 164 -2.73 -1.41 -19.94
C SER A 164 -1.55 -2.00 -19.21
N GLY A 165 -1.75 -2.37 -17.95
CA GLY A 165 -0.71 -2.97 -17.14
C GLY A 165 -1.24 -3.80 -15.98
N LEU A 166 -0.36 -4.67 -15.48
CA LEU A 166 -0.56 -5.44 -14.26
C LEU A 166 0.69 -5.27 -13.41
N PHE A 167 0.53 -4.64 -12.26
CA PHE A 167 1.53 -4.64 -11.20
C PHE A 167 1.11 -5.66 -10.16
N ASN A 168 1.97 -6.64 -9.88
CA ASN A 168 1.68 -7.72 -8.96
C ASN A 168 2.84 -7.91 -7.97
N THR A 169 2.55 -7.83 -6.68
CA THR A 169 3.52 -8.12 -5.62
C THR A 169 3.35 -9.56 -5.16
N THR A 170 4.41 -10.36 -5.27
CA THR A 170 4.41 -11.72 -4.71
C THR A 170 4.56 -11.70 -3.19
N ALA A 171 5.33 -10.74 -2.67
CA ALA A 171 5.53 -10.50 -1.25
C ALA A 171 5.88 -9.01 -1.00
N TYR A 172 5.12 -8.36 -0.11
CA TYR A 172 5.41 -7.02 0.38
C TYR A 172 5.38 -7.01 1.91
N THR A 173 6.45 -6.50 2.50
CA THR A 173 6.54 -6.21 3.93
C THR A 173 7.19 -4.85 4.14
N ALA A 174 6.66 -4.11 5.09
CA ALA A 174 7.25 -2.88 5.60
C ALA A 174 6.87 -2.76 7.07
N THR A 175 7.86 -2.49 7.92
CA THR A 175 7.66 -2.32 9.35
C THR A 175 8.38 -1.06 9.80
N LEU A 176 7.75 -0.33 10.72
CA LEU A 176 8.38 0.76 11.43
C LEU A 176 8.75 0.25 12.82
N VAL A 177 10.04 0.09 13.06
CA VAL A 177 10.54 -0.32 14.38
C VAL A 177 10.91 0.96 15.14
N ALA A 178 10.19 1.23 16.22
CA ALA A 178 10.61 2.27 17.17
C ALA A 178 11.89 1.79 17.88
N LEU A 179 12.92 2.64 17.89
CA LEU A 179 14.16 2.43 18.65
C LEU A 179 14.02 3.08 20.02
#